data_AF-A0A453HP67-F1
#
_entry.id   AF-A0A453HP67-F1
#
_cell.length_a   1.000
_cell.length_b   1.000
_cell.length_c   1.000
_cell.angle_alpha   90.00
_cell.angle_beta   90.00
_cell.angle_gamma   90.00
#
_symmetry.space_group_name_H-M   'P 1'
#
loop_
_entity.id
_entity.type
_entity.pdbx_description
1 polymer ?
#
loop_
_entity_poly.entity_id
_entity_poly.type
_entity_poly.pdbx_seq_one_letter_code
_entity_poly.pdbx_strand_id
1 'polypeptide(L)'
;MEEEGAPALRVIRSSIDALGRGFDATHDTRLLYCKGSRLVDVDDGELSSRDLVMPDGLTVPGVPKDVDCSGESGVGVPETAGPCAFHEMAGYFSKKAQLAGDIPLGSFNSAYSFTGSKRFDAMATKSLGMEGKTIPLYKVQLVRQPLSVVEEVKHAVPHSWEPSSLARFIQNYGTHVITSITIGGKDLIYIKQHPSSSLSVVEIKNYIHDLGHQRFTENEIHTGSGPIRSMNKL
;
A
#
# COMPACT_ATOMS: atom_id res chain seq x y z
N MET A 1 28.21 -16.62 2.54
CA MET A 1 27.90 -15.20 2.26
C MET A 1 26.69 -15.05 1.34
N GLU A 2 25.80 -16.06 1.24
CA GLU A 2 24.66 -16.08 0.30
C GLU A 2 23.28 -15.90 0.98
N GLU A 3 23.22 -15.78 2.31
CA GLU A 3 21.95 -15.82 3.05
C GLU A 3 21.31 -14.43 3.28
N GLU A 4 22.11 -13.36 3.25
CA GLU A 4 21.67 -12.02 3.69
C GLU A 4 20.78 -11.29 2.65
N GLY A 5 20.85 -11.70 1.37
CA GLY A 5 20.04 -11.11 0.29
C GLY A 5 18.72 -11.84 -0.04
N ALA A 6 18.50 -13.04 0.50
CA ALA A 6 17.37 -13.89 0.11
C ALA A 6 15.99 -13.27 0.42
N PRO A 7 15.75 -12.65 1.59
CA PRO A 7 14.47 -12.00 1.88
C PRO A 7 14.22 -10.75 1.01
N ALA A 8 15.24 -9.91 0.83
CA ALA A 8 15.14 -8.69 0.03
C ALA A 8 14.84 -9.00 -1.44
N LEU A 9 15.58 -9.95 -2.04
CA LEU A 9 15.34 -10.43 -3.40
C LEU A 9 13.92 -10.99 -3.55
N ARG A 10 13.41 -11.72 -2.56
CA ARG A 10 12.05 -12.27 -2.59
C ARG A 10 10.99 -11.16 -2.61
N VAL A 11 11.15 -10.11 -1.80
CA VAL A 11 10.22 -8.96 -1.78
C VAL A 11 10.26 -8.22 -3.11
N ILE A 12 11.45 -7.99 -3.66
CA ILE A 12 11.61 -7.30 -4.95
C ILE A 12 10.98 -8.11 -6.07
N ARG A 13 11.27 -9.42 -6.17
CA ARG A 13 10.65 -10.31 -7.16
C ARG A 13 9.14 -10.35 -7.05
N SER A 14 8.61 -10.52 -5.83
CA SER A 14 7.16 -10.52 -5.61
C SER A 14 6.51 -9.21 -6.05
N SER A 15 7.22 -8.09 -5.92
CA SER A 15 6.74 -6.77 -6.37
C SER A 15 6.79 -6.65 -7.89
N ILE A 16 7.84 -7.12 -8.55
CA ILE A 16 7.97 -7.15 -10.02
C ILE A 16 6.90 -8.07 -10.63
N ASP A 17 6.68 -9.24 -10.07
CA ASP A 17 5.65 -10.19 -10.49
C ASP A 17 4.24 -9.61 -10.33
N ALA A 18 4.05 -8.70 -9.37
CA ALA A 18 2.79 -8.01 -9.14
C ALA A 18 2.48 -6.92 -10.17
N LEU A 19 3.49 -6.36 -10.84
CA LEU A 19 3.28 -5.36 -11.89
C LEU A 19 2.43 -5.94 -13.03
N GLY A 20 1.48 -5.16 -13.50
CA GLY A 20 0.53 -5.53 -14.54
C GLY A 20 -0.61 -6.43 -14.08
N ARG A 21 -0.63 -6.91 -12.84
CA ARG A 21 -1.76 -7.68 -12.29
C ARG A 21 -2.89 -6.76 -11.85
N GLY A 22 -4.10 -7.31 -11.87
CA GLY A 22 -5.29 -6.62 -11.38
C GLY A 22 -5.39 -6.59 -9.85
N PHE A 23 -6.15 -5.65 -9.32
CA PHE A 23 -6.56 -5.62 -7.91
C PHE A 23 -7.92 -4.91 -7.75
N ASP A 24 -8.57 -5.17 -6.62
CA ASP A 24 -9.79 -4.47 -6.24
C ASP A 24 -9.44 -3.32 -5.28
N ALA A 25 -9.78 -2.09 -5.67
CA ALA A 25 -9.52 -0.90 -4.85
C ALA A 25 -10.30 -0.90 -3.53
N THR A 26 -11.37 -1.70 -3.42
CA THR A 26 -12.14 -1.92 -2.19
C THR A 26 -11.55 -3.00 -1.29
N HIS A 27 -10.53 -3.74 -1.75
CA HIS A 27 -9.74 -4.67 -0.95
C HIS A 27 -8.42 -4.03 -0.50
N ASP A 28 -7.79 -4.65 0.51
CA ASP A 28 -6.47 -4.23 0.99
C ASP A 28 -5.42 -4.36 -0.13
N THR A 29 -4.44 -3.47 -0.14
CA THR A 29 -3.43 -3.35 -1.20
C THR A 29 -2.22 -4.27 -1.01
N ARG A 30 -2.24 -5.16 -0.01
CA ARG A 30 -1.22 -6.22 0.14
C ARG A 30 -1.17 -7.11 -1.10
N LEU A 31 0.04 -7.51 -1.51
CA LEU A 31 0.27 -8.33 -2.73
C LEU A 31 -0.52 -9.65 -2.76
N LEU A 32 -0.94 -10.16 -1.59
CA LEU A 32 -1.77 -11.37 -1.49
C LEU A 32 -3.17 -11.20 -2.10
N TYR A 33 -3.65 -9.95 -2.26
CA TYR A 33 -4.95 -9.63 -2.87
C TYR A 33 -4.86 -9.33 -4.37
N CYS A 34 -3.66 -9.39 -4.95
CA CYS A 34 -3.51 -9.28 -6.40
C CYS A 34 -4.27 -10.41 -7.10
N LYS A 35 -5.00 -10.06 -8.16
CA LYS A 35 -5.73 -10.98 -9.05
C LYS A 35 -4.75 -11.81 -9.88
N GLY A 36 -5.23 -12.90 -10.49
CA GLY A 36 -4.45 -13.96 -11.14
C GLY A 36 -3.23 -13.53 -11.97
N SER A 37 -3.30 -13.66 -13.29
CA SER A 37 -2.21 -13.30 -14.20
C SER A 37 -2.15 -11.79 -14.45
N ARG A 38 -1.10 -11.34 -15.16
CA ARG A 38 -1.01 -9.98 -15.67
C ARG A 38 -2.12 -9.71 -16.67
N LEU A 39 -2.63 -8.48 -16.64
CA LEU A 39 -3.71 -7.96 -17.48
C LEU A 39 -3.18 -7.10 -18.63
N VAL A 40 -1.94 -6.66 -18.50
CA VAL A 40 -1.22 -5.90 -19.52
C VAL A 40 0.00 -6.70 -19.96
N ASP A 41 0.34 -6.50 -21.23
CA ASP A 41 1.47 -7.13 -21.87
C ASP A 41 2.79 -6.58 -21.31
N VAL A 42 3.55 -7.47 -20.72
CA VAL A 42 4.92 -7.26 -20.22
C VAL A 42 5.76 -8.29 -20.96
N ASP A 43 6.81 -7.84 -21.65
CA ASP A 43 7.59 -8.71 -22.54
C ASP A 43 8.46 -9.67 -21.70
N ASP A 44 7.85 -10.79 -21.33
CA ASP A 44 8.37 -11.84 -20.44
C ASP A 44 9.17 -12.92 -21.19
N GLY A 45 9.51 -12.72 -22.46
CA GLY A 45 10.33 -13.65 -23.22
C GLY A 45 11.76 -13.77 -22.67
N GLU A 46 12.36 -14.96 -22.73
CA GLU A 46 13.74 -15.16 -22.24
C GLU A 46 14.74 -14.21 -22.93
N LEU A 47 14.54 -13.94 -24.23
CA LEU A 47 15.35 -13.01 -25.05
C LEU A 47 15.06 -11.52 -24.73
N SER A 48 13.97 -11.23 -24.04
CA SER A 48 13.53 -9.88 -23.65
C SER A 48 13.69 -9.61 -22.16
N SER A 49 14.21 -10.56 -21.39
CA SER A 49 14.62 -10.37 -20.00
C SER A 49 16.04 -9.81 -19.88
N ARG A 50 16.33 -9.16 -18.76
CA ARG A 50 17.66 -8.63 -18.39
C ARG A 50 17.90 -8.74 -16.89
N ASP A 51 19.15 -8.63 -16.49
CA ASP A 51 19.49 -8.39 -15.09
C ASP A 51 19.18 -6.92 -14.74
N LEU A 52 18.37 -6.72 -13.71
CA LEU A 52 18.06 -5.40 -13.17
C LEU A 52 18.95 -5.15 -11.96
N VAL A 53 19.82 -4.14 -12.07
CA VAL A 53 20.65 -3.67 -10.95
C VAL A 53 19.84 -2.63 -10.17
N MET A 54 19.58 -2.93 -8.91
CA MET A 54 18.90 -2.04 -7.97
C MET A 54 19.84 -0.90 -7.54
N PRO A 55 19.32 0.24 -7.06
CA PRO A 55 20.11 1.40 -6.62
C PRO A 55 21.15 1.11 -5.53
N ASP A 56 20.94 0.08 -4.71
CA ASP A 56 21.88 -0.39 -3.68
C ASP A 56 22.94 -1.39 -4.20
N GLY A 57 22.93 -1.69 -5.49
CA GLY A 57 23.81 -2.66 -6.14
C GLY A 57 23.29 -4.10 -6.16
N LEU A 58 22.14 -4.39 -5.54
CA LEU A 58 21.54 -5.72 -5.60
C LEU A 58 21.10 -6.04 -7.03
N THR A 59 21.48 -7.21 -7.54
CA THR A 59 21.09 -7.62 -8.90
C THR A 59 19.94 -8.62 -8.88
N VAL A 60 18.87 -8.31 -9.62
CA VAL A 60 17.69 -9.15 -9.79
C VAL A 60 17.71 -9.72 -11.22
N PRO A 61 17.94 -11.02 -11.41
CA PRO A 61 18.02 -11.60 -12.75
C PRO A 61 16.63 -11.87 -13.34
N GLY A 62 16.57 -11.93 -14.67
CA GLY A 62 15.38 -12.35 -15.42
C GLY A 62 14.22 -11.34 -15.36
N VAL A 63 14.52 -10.04 -15.24
CA VAL A 63 13.52 -8.99 -15.16
C VAL A 63 13.11 -8.54 -16.57
N PRO A 64 11.81 -8.39 -16.88
CA PRO A 64 11.35 -7.90 -18.17
C PRO A 64 11.91 -6.51 -18.49
N LYS A 65 12.23 -6.25 -19.76
CA LYS A 65 12.76 -4.94 -20.20
C LYS A 65 11.83 -3.76 -19.90
N ASP A 66 10.53 -3.99 -19.77
CA ASP A 66 9.53 -2.96 -19.48
C ASP A 66 9.41 -2.62 -18.00
N VAL A 67 10.18 -3.29 -17.15
CA VAL A 67 10.26 -2.99 -15.73
C VAL A 67 11.52 -2.18 -15.49
N ASP A 68 11.34 -1.07 -14.79
CA ASP A 68 12.43 -0.24 -14.30
C ASP A 68 12.33 -0.04 -12.80
N CYS A 69 13.46 0.35 -12.20
CA CYS A 69 13.55 0.61 -10.77
C CYS A 69 14.29 1.92 -10.52
N SER A 70 13.66 2.82 -9.77
CA SER A 70 14.31 4.02 -9.23
C SER A 70 14.61 3.88 -7.74
N GLY A 71 15.68 4.55 -7.30
CA GLY A 71 15.97 4.72 -5.88
C GLY A 71 15.09 5.79 -5.26
N GLU A 72 14.68 5.55 -4.03
CA GLU A 72 13.96 6.51 -3.20
C GLU A 72 14.90 7.03 -2.09
N SER A 73 14.48 8.05 -1.35
CA SER A 73 15.35 8.71 -0.36
C SER A 73 15.90 7.76 0.72
N GLY A 74 15.21 6.66 1.02
CA GLY A 74 15.53 5.78 2.17
C GLY A 74 15.35 6.43 3.53
N VAL A 75 14.98 7.71 3.58
CA VAL A 75 14.71 8.48 4.79
C VAL A 75 13.25 8.28 5.18
N GLY A 76 13.01 8.07 6.48
CA GLY A 76 11.66 7.98 7.02
C GLY A 76 10.89 9.29 6.84
N VAL A 77 9.86 9.25 6.00
CA VAL A 77 8.95 10.37 5.76
C VAL A 77 7.85 10.34 6.84
N PRO A 78 7.75 11.38 7.70
CA PRO A 78 6.67 11.46 8.68
C PRO A 78 5.31 11.53 7.99
N GLU A 79 4.36 10.80 8.54
CA GLU A 79 2.98 10.73 8.10
C GLU A 79 2.05 10.96 9.30
N THR A 80 1.59 12.20 9.44
CA THR A 80 0.62 12.59 10.45
C THR A 80 -0.64 13.14 9.78
N ALA A 81 -1.81 12.71 10.25
CA ALA A 81 -3.08 13.30 9.86
C ALA A 81 -4.13 13.15 10.95
N GLY A 82 -5.07 14.09 10.97
CA GLY A 82 -6.18 14.12 11.92
C GLY A 82 -5.85 14.80 13.26
N PRO A 83 -6.80 14.78 14.21
CA PRO A 83 -8.12 14.17 14.10
C PRO A 83 -8.97 14.84 13.02
N CYS A 84 -9.57 14.05 12.13
CA CYS A 84 -10.43 14.52 11.05
C CYS A 84 -11.64 13.59 10.86
N ALA A 85 -12.61 14.02 10.06
CA ALA A 85 -13.81 13.23 9.79
C ALA A 85 -13.51 12.04 8.87
N PHE A 86 -14.42 11.06 8.87
CA PHE A 86 -14.31 9.84 8.07
C PHE A 86 -14.02 10.12 6.58
N HIS A 87 -14.74 11.06 5.97
CA HIS A 87 -14.61 11.38 4.54
C HIS A 87 -13.30 12.11 4.22
N GLU A 88 -12.79 12.94 5.14
CA GLU A 88 -11.51 13.61 4.99
C GLU A 88 -10.36 12.60 4.98
N MET A 89 -10.41 11.63 5.90
CA MET A 89 -9.40 10.56 5.95
C MET A 89 -9.55 9.59 4.76
N ALA A 90 -10.76 9.24 4.33
CA ALA A 90 -10.97 8.43 3.13
C ALA A 90 -10.43 9.15 1.86
N GLY A 91 -10.61 10.47 1.78
CA GLY A 91 -10.03 11.31 0.74
C GLY A 91 -8.50 11.36 0.79
N TYR A 92 -7.90 11.40 1.99
CA TYR A 92 -6.45 11.29 2.17
C TYR A 92 -5.89 9.98 1.58
N PHE A 93 -6.52 8.84 1.90
CA PHE A 93 -6.11 7.54 1.34
C PHE A 93 -6.30 7.49 -0.18
N SER A 94 -7.39 8.05 -0.70
CA SER A 94 -7.64 8.14 -2.15
C SER A 94 -6.56 8.94 -2.86
N LYS A 95 -6.22 10.13 -2.35
CA LYS A 95 -5.14 10.97 -2.88
C LYS A 95 -3.80 10.25 -2.86
N LYS A 96 -3.50 9.51 -1.79
CA LYS A 96 -2.27 8.70 -1.67
C LYS A 96 -2.20 7.58 -2.72
N ALA A 97 -3.35 7.01 -3.08
CA ALA A 97 -3.50 6.05 -4.17
C ALA A 97 -3.61 6.69 -5.56
N GLN A 98 -3.44 8.02 -5.68
CA GLN A 98 -3.62 8.78 -6.93
C GLN A 98 -5.04 8.67 -7.53
N LEU A 99 -6.04 8.49 -6.66
CA LEU A 99 -7.45 8.44 -7.00
C LEU A 99 -8.17 9.71 -6.53
N ALA A 100 -9.25 10.07 -7.22
CA ALA A 100 -10.10 11.19 -6.84
C ALA A 100 -11.25 10.75 -5.92
N GLY A 101 -11.75 11.68 -5.10
CA GLY A 101 -12.91 11.47 -4.22
C GLY A 101 -12.56 10.89 -2.86
N ASP A 102 -13.59 10.37 -2.18
CA ASP A 102 -13.56 9.90 -0.80
C ASP A 102 -14.17 8.49 -0.67
N ILE A 103 -14.03 7.67 -1.72
CA ILE A 103 -14.49 6.29 -1.71
C ILE A 103 -13.60 5.51 -0.73
N PRO A 104 -14.17 4.81 0.28
CA PRO A 104 -13.38 4.04 1.23
C PRO A 104 -12.63 2.90 0.52
N LEU A 105 -11.35 3.13 0.27
CA LEU A 105 -10.46 2.11 -0.28
C LEU A 105 -10.30 0.96 0.73
N GLY A 106 -10.02 -0.24 0.25
CA GLY A 106 -9.82 -1.37 1.15
C GLY A 106 -8.58 -1.22 2.04
N SER A 107 -7.57 -0.48 1.61
CA SER A 107 -6.43 -0.08 2.47
C SER A 107 -6.86 0.83 3.62
N PHE A 108 -7.80 1.75 3.39
CA PHE A 108 -8.41 2.58 4.43
C PHE A 108 -9.29 1.74 5.37
N ASN A 109 -10.11 0.85 4.82
CA ASN A 109 -10.97 -0.02 5.62
C ASN A 109 -10.14 -0.96 6.50
N SER A 110 -9.08 -1.56 5.94
CA SER A 110 -8.14 -2.42 6.67
C SER A 110 -7.43 -1.66 7.79
N ALA A 111 -6.90 -0.46 7.49
CA ALA A 111 -6.19 0.39 8.46
C ALA A 111 -7.02 0.72 9.72
N TYR A 112 -8.31 0.99 9.55
CA TYR A 112 -9.21 1.37 10.65
C TYR A 112 -10.16 0.24 11.09
N SER A 113 -9.98 -0.97 10.57
CA SER A 113 -10.85 -2.12 10.83
C SER A 113 -12.34 -1.83 10.56
N PHE A 114 -12.63 -1.20 9.42
CA PHE A 114 -14.00 -1.02 8.92
C PHE A 114 -14.45 -2.26 8.14
N THR A 115 -15.69 -2.68 8.37
CA THR A 115 -16.28 -3.88 7.76
C THR A 115 -17.72 -3.65 7.29
N GLY A 116 -18.28 -2.48 7.57
CA GLY A 116 -19.64 -2.12 7.23
C GLY A 116 -19.74 -1.41 5.89
N SER A 117 -20.91 -0.82 5.63
CA SER A 117 -21.08 0.11 4.51
C SER A 117 -20.48 1.47 4.86
N LYS A 118 -20.03 2.23 3.84
CA LYS A 118 -19.57 3.63 3.96
C LYS A 118 -20.43 4.47 4.91
N ARG A 119 -21.76 4.37 4.79
CA ARG A 119 -22.70 5.15 5.59
C ARG A 119 -22.64 4.78 7.07
N PHE A 120 -22.68 3.48 7.39
CA PHE A 120 -22.70 3.02 8.78
C PHE A 120 -21.35 3.23 9.46
N ASP A 121 -20.25 2.94 8.77
CA ASP A 121 -18.90 3.15 9.32
C ASP A 121 -18.62 4.64 9.58
N ALA A 122 -19.08 5.52 8.69
CA ALA A 122 -18.99 6.97 8.90
C ALA A 122 -19.82 7.43 10.12
N MET A 123 -21.05 6.94 10.28
CA MET A 123 -21.89 7.26 11.45
C MET A 123 -21.31 6.71 12.76
N ALA A 124 -20.63 5.57 12.70
CA ALA A 124 -19.99 4.93 13.85
C ALA A 124 -18.59 5.46 14.17
N THR A 125 -18.18 6.58 13.56
CA THR A 125 -16.84 7.17 13.71
C THR A 125 -16.95 8.64 14.08
N LYS A 126 -16.38 9.03 15.22
CA LYS A 126 -16.31 10.43 15.67
C LYS A 126 -15.20 11.19 14.95
N SER A 127 -14.00 10.63 14.97
CA SER A 127 -12.83 11.17 14.28
C SER A 127 -11.81 10.06 13.99
N LEU A 128 -10.95 10.29 13.01
CA LEU A 128 -9.84 9.42 12.63
C LEU A 128 -8.53 10.20 12.69
N GLY A 129 -7.46 9.49 13.06
CA GLY A 129 -6.11 10.00 13.05
C GLY A 129 -5.12 8.95 12.59
N MET A 130 -3.93 9.40 12.21
CA MET A 130 -2.79 8.54 11.92
C MET A 130 -1.50 9.26 12.26
N GLU A 131 -0.50 8.49 12.67
CA GLU A 131 0.83 8.98 13.01
C GLU A 131 1.87 7.90 12.70
N GLY A 132 3.01 8.30 12.14
CA GLY A 132 4.14 7.41 11.95
C GLY A 132 5.05 7.76 10.79
N LYS A 133 5.77 6.77 10.27
CA LYS A 133 6.80 6.96 9.23
C LYS A 133 6.68 5.92 8.12
N THR A 134 6.87 6.35 6.88
CA THR A 134 7.09 5.47 5.73
C THR A 134 8.53 5.64 5.25
N ILE A 135 9.22 4.54 5.00
CA ILE A 135 10.62 4.51 4.55
C ILE A 135 10.63 3.93 3.13
N PRO A 136 10.49 4.74 2.08
CA PRO A 136 10.56 4.26 0.70
C PRO A 136 12.02 3.97 0.33
N LEU A 137 12.32 2.78 -0.19
CA LEU A 137 13.66 2.36 -0.61
C LEU A 137 13.78 2.34 -2.14
N TYR A 138 12.85 1.64 -2.79
CA TYR A 138 12.85 1.45 -4.24
C TYR A 138 11.45 1.66 -4.79
N LYS A 139 11.36 2.08 -6.04
CA LYS A 139 10.11 2.06 -6.78
C LYS A 139 10.31 1.27 -8.07
N VAL A 140 9.62 0.12 -8.15
CA VAL A 140 9.55 -0.67 -9.38
C VAL A 140 8.31 -0.26 -10.17
N GLN A 141 8.43 -0.11 -11.49
CA GLN A 141 7.34 0.38 -12.31
C GLN A 141 7.42 -0.12 -13.76
N LEU A 142 6.26 -0.16 -14.42
CA LEU A 142 6.18 -0.37 -15.85
C LEU A 142 6.55 0.93 -16.59
N VAL A 143 7.51 0.86 -17.51
CA VAL A 143 7.94 2.02 -18.32
C VAL A 143 7.35 2.06 -19.73
N ARG A 144 6.81 0.94 -20.20
CA ARG A 144 6.14 0.88 -21.51
C ARG A 144 4.88 1.74 -21.50
N GLN A 145 4.78 2.68 -22.45
CA GLN A 145 3.58 3.47 -22.68
C GLN A 145 3.28 3.59 -24.18
N PRO A 146 2.03 3.37 -24.62
CA PRO A 146 0.88 2.94 -23.83
C PRO A 146 0.98 1.48 -23.35
N LEU A 147 0.30 1.14 -22.26
CA LEU A 147 0.17 -0.25 -21.81
C LEU A 147 -0.86 -0.98 -22.69
N SER A 148 -0.45 -2.10 -23.28
CA SER A 148 -1.34 -2.95 -24.08
C SER A 148 -2.04 -3.97 -23.18
N VAL A 149 -3.37 -4.00 -23.19
CA VAL A 149 -4.15 -5.05 -22.50
C VAL A 149 -3.98 -6.38 -23.25
N VAL A 150 -3.79 -7.48 -22.53
CA VAL A 150 -3.69 -8.82 -23.14
C VAL A 150 -5.01 -9.21 -23.81
N GLU A 151 -4.94 -9.97 -24.90
CA GLU A 151 -6.13 -10.29 -25.72
C GLU A 151 -7.20 -11.04 -24.92
N GLU A 152 -6.82 -11.95 -24.04
CA GLU A 152 -7.75 -12.72 -23.20
C GLU A 152 -8.60 -11.80 -22.32
N VAL A 153 -8.02 -10.72 -21.80
CA VAL A 153 -8.75 -9.75 -20.97
C VAL A 153 -9.69 -8.92 -21.83
N LYS A 154 -9.27 -8.51 -23.05
CA LYS A 154 -10.14 -7.79 -23.99
C LYS A 154 -11.38 -8.60 -24.35
N HIS A 155 -11.21 -9.89 -24.62
CA HIS A 155 -12.32 -10.80 -24.94
C HIS A 155 -13.25 -11.05 -23.73
N ALA A 156 -12.73 -10.92 -22.52
CA ALA A 156 -13.52 -11.10 -21.31
C ALA A 156 -14.34 -9.86 -20.91
N VAL A 157 -14.11 -8.70 -21.52
CA VAL A 157 -14.86 -7.48 -21.24
C VAL A 157 -16.34 -7.69 -21.60
N PRO A 158 -17.28 -7.50 -20.64
CA PRO A 158 -18.70 -7.64 -20.93
C PRO A 158 -19.17 -6.63 -21.99
N HIS A 159 -19.94 -7.10 -22.97
CA HIS A 159 -20.49 -6.25 -24.04
C HIS A 159 -21.71 -5.42 -23.62
N SER A 160 -22.25 -5.66 -22.42
CA SER A 160 -23.43 -4.98 -21.90
C SER A 160 -23.31 -4.73 -20.40
N TRP A 161 -24.09 -3.78 -19.89
CA TRP A 161 -24.15 -3.46 -18.46
C TRP A 161 -25.01 -4.47 -17.67
N GLU A 162 -24.65 -5.74 -17.73
CA GLU A 162 -25.32 -6.81 -16.96
C GLU A 162 -24.58 -6.99 -15.63
N PRO A 163 -25.26 -6.81 -14.47
CA PRO A 163 -24.60 -6.80 -13.16
C PRO A 163 -23.76 -8.04 -12.84
N SER A 164 -24.24 -9.24 -13.19
CA SER A 164 -23.56 -10.50 -12.88
C SER A 164 -22.26 -10.65 -13.69
N SER A 165 -22.28 -10.24 -14.96
CA SER A 165 -21.14 -10.26 -15.87
C SER A 165 -20.07 -9.26 -15.45
N LEU A 166 -20.48 -8.05 -15.06
CA LEU A 166 -19.57 -7.04 -14.48
C LEU A 166 -18.96 -7.52 -13.17
N ALA A 167 -19.76 -8.07 -12.26
CA ALA A 167 -19.28 -8.61 -11.00
C ALA A 167 -18.28 -9.75 -11.22
N ARG A 168 -18.53 -10.66 -12.17
CA ARG A 168 -17.61 -11.74 -12.52
C ARG A 168 -16.31 -11.21 -13.12
N PHE A 169 -16.38 -10.20 -13.99
CA PHE A 169 -15.19 -9.56 -14.55
C PHE A 169 -14.33 -8.95 -13.43
N ILE A 170 -14.94 -8.17 -12.53
CA ILE A 170 -14.24 -7.57 -11.38
C ILE A 170 -13.68 -8.64 -10.43
N GLN A 171 -14.40 -9.74 -10.24
CA GLN A 171 -13.91 -10.84 -9.42
C GLN A 171 -12.63 -11.44 -9.98
N ASN A 172 -12.57 -11.64 -11.30
CA ASN A 172 -11.45 -12.27 -12.01
C ASN A 172 -10.27 -11.32 -12.25
N TYR A 173 -10.54 -10.08 -12.65
CA TYR A 173 -9.53 -9.13 -13.12
C TYR A 173 -9.38 -7.90 -12.22
N GLY A 174 -10.28 -7.69 -11.26
CA GLY A 174 -10.24 -6.53 -10.38
C GLY A 174 -10.83 -5.28 -11.03
N THR A 175 -10.59 -4.16 -10.37
CA THR A 175 -11.08 -2.83 -10.76
C THR A 175 -9.98 -1.94 -11.33
N HIS A 176 -8.73 -2.21 -10.96
CA HIS A 176 -7.55 -1.41 -11.29
C HIS A 176 -6.37 -2.35 -11.59
N VAL A 177 -5.34 -1.82 -12.26
CA VAL A 177 -4.09 -2.53 -12.61
C VAL A 177 -2.93 -1.91 -11.84
N ILE A 178 -2.02 -2.74 -11.35
CA ILE A 178 -0.80 -2.27 -10.67
C ILE A 178 0.23 -1.86 -11.71
N THR A 179 0.58 -0.57 -11.74
CA THR A 179 1.59 -0.04 -12.68
C THR A 179 2.92 0.29 -12.02
N SER A 180 2.92 0.50 -10.70
CA SER A 180 4.13 0.69 -9.90
C SER A 180 3.92 0.26 -8.46
N ILE A 181 5.02 -0.14 -7.80
CA ILE A 181 5.05 -0.49 -6.38
C ILE A 181 6.27 0.18 -5.75
N THR A 182 6.04 0.85 -4.62
CA THR A 182 7.11 1.32 -3.75
C THR A 182 7.43 0.25 -2.71
N ILE A 183 8.68 -0.21 -2.71
CA ILE A 183 9.25 -1.18 -1.79
C ILE A 183 9.93 -0.41 -0.65
N GLY A 184 9.71 -0.86 0.58
CA GLY A 184 10.28 -0.22 1.75
C GLY A 184 9.64 -0.66 3.05
N GLY A 185 9.71 0.20 4.06
CA GLY A 185 9.10 0.01 5.37
C GLY A 185 7.94 0.96 5.61
N LYS A 186 7.00 0.55 6.46
CA LYS A 186 5.90 1.40 6.93
C LYS A 186 5.60 1.06 8.38
N ASP A 187 5.68 2.05 9.25
CA ASP A 187 5.32 1.94 10.66
C ASP A 187 4.34 3.07 10.99
N LEU A 188 3.04 2.76 11.00
CA LEU A 188 1.96 3.70 11.26
C LEU A 188 1.07 3.19 12.39
N ILE A 189 0.64 4.13 13.22
CA ILE A 189 -0.46 3.96 14.17
C ILE A 189 -1.71 4.60 13.56
N TYR A 190 -2.81 3.87 13.55
CA TYR A 190 -4.12 4.39 13.18
C TYR A 190 -5.00 4.55 14.42
N ILE A 191 -5.58 5.74 14.60
CA ILE A 191 -6.42 6.07 15.74
C ILE A 191 -7.86 6.22 15.24
N LYS A 192 -8.78 5.44 15.80
CA LYS A 192 -10.22 5.54 15.54
C LYS A 192 -10.96 5.96 16.81
N GLN A 193 -11.58 7.14 16.80
CA GLN A 193 -12.39 7.62 17.92
C GLN A 193 -13.85 7.21 17.73
N HIS A 194 -14.42 6.50 18.71
CA HIS A 194 -15.83 6.12 18.72
C HIS A 194 -16.74 7.31 19.09
N PRO A 195 -17.99 7.40 18.55
CA PRO A 195 -18.97 8.45 18.86
C PRO A 195 -19.23 8.68 20.35
N SER A 196 -19.16 7.64 21.17
CA SER A 196 -19.36 7.74 22.62
C SER A 196 -18.16 8.30 23.40
N SER A 197 -17.01 8.52 22.75
CA SER A 197 -15.83 9.09 23.41
C SER A 197 -16.11 10.52 23.87
N SER A 198 -15.85 10.81 25.14
CA SER A 198 -15.96 12.16 25.72
C SER A 198 -14.79 13.08 25.33
N LEU A 199 -13.70 12.54 24.78
CA LEU A 199 -12.50 13.31 24.43
C LEU A 199 -12.82 14.34 23.35
N SER A 200 -12.32 15.55 23.57
CA SER A 200 -12.37 16.68 22.63
C SER A 200 -11.38 16.50 21.47
N VAL A 201 -11.55 17.32 20.44
CA VAL A 201 -10.63 17.37 19.28
C VAL A 201 -9.20 17.70 19.73
N VAL A 202 -9.04 18.58 20.71
CA VAL A 202 -7.72 18.98 21.23
C VAL A 202 -7.06 17.83 21.99
N GLU A 203 -7.81 17.14 22.85
CA GLU A 203 -7.29 15.98 23.60
C GLU A 203 -6.87 14.85 22.66
N ILE A 204 -7.67 14.55 21.62
CA ILE A 204 -7.30 13.53 20.63
C ILE A 204 -6.09 13.96 19.81
N LYS A 205 -6.00 15.23 19.43
CA LYS A 205 -4.83 15.75 18.70
C LYS A 205 -3.55 15.59 19.52
N ASN A 206 -3.60 15.96 20.80
CA ASN A 206 -2.46 15.79 21.71
C ASN A 206 -2.13 14.31 21.88
N TYR A 207 -3.14 13.45 22.05
CA TYR A 207 -2.94 12.00 22.14
C TYR A 207 -2.23 11.41 20.92
N ILE A 208 -2.64 11.79 19.70
CA ILE A 208 -1.98 11.35 18.44
C ILE A 208 -0.52 11.81 18.42
N HIS A 209 -0.27 13.07 18.74
CA HIS A 209 1.08 13.64 18.78
C HIS A 209 1.98 12.92 19.79
N ASP A 210 1.48 12.70 21.01
CA ASP A 210 2.25 12.09 22.09
C ASP A 210 2.58 10.62 21.79
N LEU A 211 1.63 9.88 21.19
CA LEU A 211 1.89 8.54 20.66
C LEU A 211 3.00 8.54 19.60
N GLY A 212 2.97 9.54 18.71
CA GLY A 212 4.00 9.72 17.70
C GLY A 212 5.38 9.95 18.30
N HIS A 213 5.47 10.88 19.25
CA HIS A 213 6.72 11.21 19.92
C HIS A 213 7.33 10.01 20.64
N GLN A 214 6.52 9.28 21.40
CA GLN A 214 6.96 8.09 22.13
C GLN A 214 7.47 6.99 21.20
N ARG A 215 6.80 6.75 20.06
CA ARG A 215 7.15 5.65 19.16
C ARG A 215 8.30 6.00 18.20
N PHE A 216 8.31 7.23 17.68
CA PHE A 216 9.11 7.59 16.51
C PHE A 216 10.22 8.60 16.77
N THR A 217 10.24 9.26 17.94
CA THR A 217 11.27 10.24 18.31
C THR A 217 12.27 9.66 19.33
N GLU A 218 11.81 8.89 20.33
CA GLU A 218 12.71 8.33 21.37
C GLU A 218 13.72 7.28 20.84
N ASN A 219 13.43 6.69 19.67
CA ASN A 219 14.31 5.70 19.02
C ASN A 219 15.39 6.30 18.10
N GLU A 220 15.36 7.61 17.80
CA GLU A 220 16.46 8.25 17.07
C GLU A 220 17.69 8.49 17.97
N ILE A 221 17.54 8.38 19.30
CA ILE A 221 18.64 8.53 20.28
C ILE A 221 19.33 7.18 20.58
N HIS A 222 18.68 6.05 20.30
CA HIS A 222 19.15 4.71 20.71
C HIS A 222 19.57 3.80 19.56
N THR A 223 20.17 4.35 18.49
CA THR A 223 21.12 3.57 17.67
C THR A 223 22.45 3.46 18.43
N GLY A 224 22.40 2.76 19.56
CA GLY A 224 23.52 2.50 20.45
C GLY A 224 23.13 1.33 21.35
N SER A 225 23.67 0.14 21.02
CA SER A 225 23.51 -1.13 21.73
C SER A 225 23.16 -1.01 23.22
N GLY A 226 21.99 -1.52 23.64
CA GLY A 226 21.59 -1.64 25.04
C GLY A 226 20.33 -2.48 25.25
N PRO A 227 20.22 -3.28 26.34
CA PRO A 227 19.30 -4.41 26.40
C PRO A 227 17.87 -4.01 26.78
N ILE A 228 16.92 -4.75 26.20
CA ILE A 228 15.47 -4.67 26.44
C ILE A 228 15.19 -4.88 27.94
N ARG A 229 14.69 -3.84 28.62
CA ARG A 229 14.11 -3.97 29.96
C ARG A 229 12.66 -4.44 29.82
N SER A 230 12.37 -5.60 30.40
CA SER A 230 11.02 -6.09 30.62
C SER A 230 10.27 -5.18 31.59
N MET A 231 9.08 -4.72 31.20
CA MET A 231 8.13 -4.07 32.13
C MET A 231 7.31 -5.14 32.84
N ASN A 232 7.36 -5.11 34.17
CA ASN A 232 6.43 -5.84 35.04
C ASN A 232 5.02 -5.26 34.90
N LYS A 233 4.03 -6.16 34.87
CA LYS A 233 2.60 -5.85 34.96
C LYS A 233 2.25 -5.30 36.34
N LEU A 234 1.40 -4.27 36.36
CA LEU A 234 0.30 -4.15 37.34
C LEU A 234 -1.01 -4.19 36.57
#